data_AF-A0AAJ2I673-F1
#
_entry.id   AF-A0AAJ2I673-F1
#
_cell.length_a   1.000
_cell.length_b   1.000
_cell.length_c   1.000
_cell.angle_alpha   90.00
_cell.angle_beta   90.00
_cell.angle_gamma   90.00
#
_symmetry.space_group_name_H-M   'P 1'
#
loop_
_entity.id
_entity.type
_entity.pdbx_description
1 polymer ?
#
loop_
_entity_poly.entity_id
_entity_poly.type
_entity_poly.pdbx_seq_one_letter_code
_entity_poly.pdbx_strand_id
1 'polypeptide(L)'
;MARNRTVNYAVVDIKLLREGTTVETYVEVFEELRKNPRPIPMERNNYLKFRFIKPLNEENLLNGFSREVFKSNGLTSDWYDEEKNERNRHKNVEENYIPSNLKANPRFFKFIFFPLHQKLVCEVKDPENEIQIGLLEKFLKKLIITDKLQDKFGRIIVSTVPEVISAEKIINSKTLKRIQICLEKPEIGEQFDSSHKVISHMVDMNTESYIQTYIAGKNDFLNLSDEVKELIKFAAEHGIIEYKIENQEGLIEDKSTAESNPLIIRVQYDPDETDQHYLIQAKALEIVSNIN
;
A
#
# COMPACT_ATOMS: atom_id res chain seq x y z
N MET A 1 -6.79 29.12 12.93
CA MET A 1 -6.67 27.68 13.12
C MET A 1 -6.63 27.06 11.74
N ALA A 2 -5.50 26.45 11.40
CA ALA A 2 -5.39 25.71 10.16
C ALA A 2 -6.40 24.53 10.16
N ARG A 3 -6.89 24.16 8.97
CA ARG A 3 -7.73 22.97 8.82
C ARG A 3 -6.86 21.73 9.04
N ASN A 4 -7.36 20.76 9.80
CA ASN A 4 -6.71 19.46 9.95
C ASN A 4 -6.33 18.88 8.59
N ARG A 5 -5.09 18.38 8.50
CA ARG A 5 -4.54 17.74 7.31
C ARG A 5 -4.56 16.23 7.49
N THR A 6 -4.63 15.49 6.39
CA THR A 6 -4.59 14.03 6.38
C THR A 6 -3.34 13.55 5.67
N VAL A 7 -2.66 12.57 6.27
CA VAL A 7 -1.55 11.84 5.64
C VAL A 7 -1.91 10.36 5.64
N ASN A 8 -1.65 9.71 4.51
CA ASN A 8 -1.83 8.28 4.32
C ASN A 8 -0.47 7.60 4.27
N TYR A 9 -0.31 6.55 5.08
CA TYR A 9 0.87 5.70 5.10
C TYR A 9 0.55 4.34 4.48
N ALA A 10 1.50 3.80 3.73
CA ALA A 10 1.52 2.41 3.32
C ALA A 10 2.70 1.70 4.00
N VAL A 11 2.58 0.39 4.17
CA VAL A 11 3.63 -0.45 4.76
C VAL A 11 4.12 -1.46 3.73
N VAL A 12 5.43 -1.59 3.62
CA VAL A 12 6.10 -2.53 2.72
C VAL A 12 6.96 -3.48 3.54
N ASP A 13 6.71 -4.77 3.40
CA ASP A 13 7.55 -5.86 3.90
C ASP A 13 8.78 -6.01 3.00
N ILE A 14 9.94 -6.16 3.63
CA ILE A 14 11.20 -6.51 2.97
C ILE A 14 11.74 -7.75 3.68
N LYS A 15 11.72 -8.91 3.03
CA LYS A 15 12.14 -10.19 3.62
C LYS A 15 13.38 -10.73 2.93
N LEU A 16 14.38 -11.12 3.70
CA LEU A 16 15.57 -11.83 3.23
C LEU A 16 15.38 -13.34 3.48
N LEU A 17 15.35 -14.13 2.41
CA LEU A 17 15.23 -15.59 2.46
C LEU A 17 16.62 -16.22 2.43
N ARG A 18 17.33 -16.10 3.55
CA ARG A 18 18.65 -16.70 3.77
C ARG A 18 18.76 -17.22 5.20
N GLU A 19 19.32 -18.41 5.36
CA GLU A 19 19.62 -18.97 6.68
C GLU A 19 20.59 -18.06 7.45
N GLY A 20 20.35 -17.87 8.75
CA GLY A 20 21.15 -17.00 9.60
C GLY A 20 20.93 -15.50 9.39
N THR A 21 19.87 -15.09 8.69
CA THR A 21 19.47 -13.67 8.61
C THR A 21 19.19 -13.10 10.01
N THR A 22 19.84 -12.00 10.36
CA THR A 22 19.63 -11.27 11.63
C THR A 22 19.13 -9.84 11.37
N VAL A 23 18.83 -9.10 12.44
CA VAL A 23 18.46 -7.67 12.37
C VAL A 23 19.60 -6.85 11.76
N GLU A 24 20.84 -7.19 12.07
CA GLU A 24 22.06 -6.58 11.52
C GLU A 24 22.16 -6.79 10.00
N THR A 25 21.68 -7.93 9.48
CA THR A 25 21.64 -8.16 8.03
C THR A 25 20.78 -7.11 7.32
N TYR A 26 19.66 -6.70 7.91
CA TYR A 26 18.81 -5.63 7.37
C TYR A 26 19.45 -4.25 7.49
N VAL A 27 20.21 -4.00 8.57
CA VAL A 27 21.03 -2.78 8.71
C VAL A 27 22.05 -2.68 7.58
N GLU A 28 22.74 -3.78 7.26
CA GLU A 28 23.72 -3.82 6.17
C GLU A 28 23.08 -3.53 4.80
N VAL A 29 21.88 -4.04 4.52
CA VAL A 29 21.15 -3.74 3.28
C VAL A 29 20.94 -2.22 3.15
N PHE A 30 20.44 -1.56 4.20
CA PHE A 30 20.18 -0.12 4.14
C PHE A 30 21.45 0.73 4.12
N GLU A 31 22.55 0.27 4.72
CA GLU A 31 23.87 0.89 4.56
C GLU A 31 24.40 0.80 3.11
N GLU A 32 24.22 -0.34 2.42
CA GLU A 32 24.57 -0.47 1.00
C GLU A 32 23.74 0.48 0.12
N LEU A 33 22.43 0.58 0.39
CA LEU A 33 21.55 1.53 -0.31
C LEU A 33 21.96 2.98 -0.07
N ARG A 34 22.40 3.30 1.16
CA ARG A 34 22.88 4.65 1.53
C ARG A 34 24.15 5.04 0.77
N LYS A 35 25.05 4.08 0.54
CA LYS A 35 26.33 4.29 -0.18
C LYS A 35 26.15 4.43 -1.69
N ASN A 36 25.04 3.96 -2.25
CA ASN A 36 24.78 3.97 -3.69
C ASN A 36 23.44 4.65 -4.05
N PRO A 37 23.29 5.97 -3.80
CA PRO A 37 22.09 6.68 -4.17
C PRO A 37 21.98 6.76 -5.70
N ARG A 38 20.95 6.14 -6.26
CA ARG A 38 20.71 6.13 -7.71
C ARG A 38 19.24 6.37 -8.06
N PRO A 39 18.96 7.10 -9.16
CA PRO A 39 17.61 7.16 -9.71
C PRO A 39 17.24 5.83 -10.36
N ILE A 40 16.02 5.39 -10.10
CA ILE A 40 15.40 4.21 -10.69
C ILE A 40 14.35 4.70 -11.69
N PRO A 41 14.50 4.38 -12.99
CA PRO A 41 13.48 4.68 -13.98
C PRO A 41 12.24 3.82 -13.78
N MET A 42 11.09 4.47 -13.83
CA MET A 42 9.77 3.89 -13.64
C MET A 42 8.90 4.16 -14.87
N GLU A 43 7.72 3.53 -14.90
CA GLU A 43 6.75 3.68 -15.98
C GLU A 43 6.29 5.15 -16.13
N ARG A 44 5.81 5.50 -17.34
CA ARG A 44 5.27 6.84 -17.67
C ARG A 44 6.27 7.97 -17.40
N ASN A 45 7.54 7.73 -17.68
CA ASN A 45 8.64 8.68 -17.45
C ASN A 45 8.75 9.18 -16.00
N ASN A 46 8.42 8.35 -15.01
CA ASN A 46 8.69 8.70 -13.62
C ASN A 46 10.10 8.21 -13.23
N TYR A 47 10.75 8.94 -12.34
CA TYR A 47 12.01 8.57 -11.73
C TYR A 47 11.87 8.65 -10.22
N LEU A 48 12.27 7.59 -9.54
CA LEU A 48 12.28 7.54 -8.09
C LEU A 48 13.69 7.31 -7.56
N LYS A 49 14.03 7.92 -6.42
CA LYS A 49 15.26 7.61 -5.68
C LYS A 49 15.05 7.83 -4.20
N PHE A 50 15.84 7.16 -3.37
CA PHE A 50 16.05 7.68 -2.02
C PHE A 50 16.86 8.96 -2.12
N ARG A 51 16.30 10.07 -1.64
CA ARG A 51 17.00 11.37 -1.65
C ARG A 51 18.17 11.35 -0.69
N PHE A 52 17.92 10.77 0.49
CA PHE A 52 18.90 10.45 1.53
C PHE A 52 18.39 9.19 2.25
N ILE A 53 19.27 8.48 2.93
CA ILE A 53 18.93 7.50 3.96
C ILE A 53 19.78 7.88 5.16
N LYS A 54 19.18 8.07 6.33
CA LYS A 54 19.95 8.31 7.56
C LYS A 54 19.41 7.47 8.71
N PRO A 55 20.29 7.01 9.61
CA PRO A 55 19.87 6.35 10.83
C PRO A 55 18.90 7.22 11.64
N LEU A 56 17.96 6.58 12.32
CA LEU A 56 17.14 7.21 13.35
C LEU A 56 17.98 7.53 14.60
N ASN A 57 18.95 6.67 14.90
CA ASN A 57 19.96 6.86 15.93
C ASN A 57 21.33 6.45 15.37
N GLU A 58 22.28 7.38 15.29
CA GLU A 58 23.64 7.13 14.76
C GLU A 58 24.44 6.15 15.65
N GLU A 59 24.15 6.09 16.95
CA GLU A 59 24.80 5.18 17.90
C GLU A 59 24.17 3.78 17.87
N ASN A 60 22.94 3.66 17.37
CA ASN A 60 22.23 2.39 17.29
C ASN A 60 21.41 2.27 16.01
N LEU A 61 22.05 1.71 14.98
CA LEU A 61 21.45 1.50 13.66
C LEU A 61 20.27 0.51 13.67
N LEU A 62 20.13 -0.32 14.71
CA LEU A 62 19.01 -1.27 14.83
C LEU A 62 17.66 -0.55 15.00
N ASN A 63 17.69 0.69 15.51
CA ASN A 63 16.50 1.53 15.63
C ASN A 63 15.86 1.86 14.28
N GLY A 64 16.66 1.80 13.21
CA GLY A 64 16.19 1.93 11.85
C GLY A 64 16.65 3.18 11.13
N PHE A 65 16.06 3.41 9.96
CA PHE A 65 16.49 4.43 9.01
C PHE A 65 15.29 5.26 8.57
N SER A 66 15.48 6.56 8.38
CA SER A 66 14.46 7.44 7.82
C SER A 66 14.99 8.15 6.57
N ARG A 67 14.11 8.92 5.92
CA ARG A 67 14.32 10.17 5.15
C ARG A 67 13.17 10.30 4.14
N GLU A 68 13.46 10.38 2.85
CA GLU A 68 12.50 10.70 1.79
C GLU A 68 12.75 9.86 0.53
N VAL A 69 11.66 9.33 -0.04
CA VAL A 69 11.60 8.94 -1.44
C VAL A 69 11.32 10.21 -2.25
N PHE A 70 12.21 10.51 -3.18
CA PHE A 70 12.06 11.58 -4.16
C PHE A 70 11.49 11.00 -5.45
N LYS A 71 10.42 11.61 -5.94
CA LYS A 71 9.83 11.34 -7.26
C LYS A 71 9.96 12.57 -8.13
N SER A 72 10.29 12.38 -9.39
CA SER A 72 10.25 13.41 -10.43
C SER A 72 9.80 12.83 -11.76
N ASN A 73 9.31 13.70 -12.63
CA ASN A 73 9.08 13.36 -14.02
C ASN A 73 10.40 13.51 -14.80
N GLY A 74 10.69 12.54 -15.66
CA GLY A 74 11.64 12.71 -16.74
C GLY A 74 10.99 13.37 -17.93
N LEU A 75 11.84 13.96 -18.77
CA LEU A 75 11.41 14.58 -20.00
C LEU A 75 11.30 13.51 -21.09
N THR A 76 10.33 13.66 -21.98
CA THR A 76 10.22 12.76 -23.13
C THR A 76 11.24 13.20 -24.18
N SER A 77 11.71 12.27 -25.01
CA SER A 77 12.49 12.59 -26.21
C SER A 77 11.58 12.77 -27.44
N ASP A 78 10.27 12.91 -27.24
CA ASP A 78 9.26 12.83 -28.28
C ASP A 78 8.35 14.04 -28.20
N TRP A 79 8.70 15.04 -29.00
CA TRP A 79 8.09 16.36 -28.95
C TRP A 79 7.25 16.59 -30.21
N TYR A 80 6.14 17.31 -30.07
CA TYR A 80 5.37 17.78 -31.21
C TYR A 80 5.64 19.27 -31.40
N ASP A 81 6.09 19.65 -32.59
CA ASP A 81 6.30 21.04 -32.99
C ASP A 81 5.01 21.53 -33.65
N GLU A 82 4.22 22.32 -32.93
CA GLU A 82 2.93 22.83 -33.42
C GLU A 82 3.09 23.83 -34.56
N GLU A 83 4.20 24.59 -34.60
CA GLU A 83 4.47 25.57 -35.67
C GLU A 83 4.77 24.86 -36.98
N LYS A 84 5.54 23.77 -36.93
CA LYS A 84 5.89 22.95 -38.11
C LYS A 84 4.88 21.85 -38.38
N ASN A 85 3.96 21.60 -37.46
CA ASN A 85 2.99 20.51 -37.49
C ASN A 85 3.68 19.13 -37.66
N GLU A 86 4.81 18.94 -36.97
CA GLU A 86 5.71 17.80 -37.13
C GLU A 86 6.09 17.18 -35.78
N ARG A 87 6.16 15.83 -35.74
CA ARG A 87 6.63 15.09 -34.57
C ARG A 87 8.15 14.97 -34.61
N ASN A 88 8.82 15.64 -33.68
CA ASN A 88 10.26 15.58 -33.49
C ASN A 88 10.63 14.48 -32.50
N ARG A 89 10.96 13.30 -33.03
CA ARG A 89 11.57 12.21 -32.26
C ARG A 89 13.07 12.51 -32.09
N HIS A 90 13.59 12.32 -30.88
CA HIS A 90 15.00 12.48 -30.52
C HIS A 90 15.55 13.92 -30.49
N LYS A 91 14.69 14.94 -30.51
CA LYS A 91 15.13 16.31 -30.24
C LYS A 91 15.49 16.42 -28.75
N ASN A 92 16.77 16.61 -28.47
CA ASN A 92 17.28 16.69 -27.09
C ASN A 92 17.01 18.10 -26.54
N VAL A 93 15.76 18.34 -26.12
CA VAL A 93 15.35 19.65 -25.56
C VAL A 93 16.04 19.93 -24.21
N GLU A 94 16.54 18.87 -23.54
CA GLU A 94 17.22 18.97 -22.24
C GLU A 94 18.41 19.93 -22.26
N GLU A 95 19.32 19.82 -23.23
CA GLU A 95 20.59 20.58 -23.23
C GLU A 95 20.41 22.09 -23.42
N ASN A 96 19.32 22.51 -24.06
CA ASN A 96 19.14 23.93 -24.40
C ASN A 96 18.25 24.71 -23.42
N TYR A 97 17.41 24.05 -22.61
CA TYR A 97 16.38 24.76 -21.84
C TYR A 97 16.24 24.36 -20.36
N ILE A 98 16.66 23.17 -19.92
CA ILE A 98 16.48 22.74 -18.54
C ILE A 98 17.83 22.35 -17.92
N PRO A 99 18.36 23.13 -16.96
CA PRO A 99 19.58 22.78 -16.25
C PRO A 99 19.53 21.37 -15.63
N SER A 100 20.62 20.62 -15.73
CA SER A 100 20.68 19.20 -15.31
C SER A 100 20.38 18.97 -13.81
N ASN A 101 20.58 20.01 -12.98
CA ASN A 101 20.30 20.02 -11.55
C ASN A 101 18.82 20.25 -11.21
N LEU A 102 17.99 20.68 -12.16
CA LEU A 102 16.54 20.84 -11.96
C LEU A 102 15.79 19.59 -12.43
N LYS A 103 14.73 19.24 -11.70
CA LYS A 103 13.88 18.09 -12.01
C LYS A 103 12.42 18.53 -12.05
N ALA A 104 11.69 18.04 -13.05
CA ALA A 104 10.30 18.40 -13.27
C ALA A 104 9.38 17.73 -12.23
N ASN A 105 8.39 18.48 -11.74
CA ASN A 105 7.34 18.01 -10.82
C ASN A 105 7.89 17.19 -9.63
N PRO A 106 8.78 17.78 -8.81
CA PRO A 106 9.37 17.08 -7.67
C PRO A 106 8.29 16.79 -6.61
N ARG A 107 8.28 15.55 -6.10
CA ARG A 107 7.45 15.12 -4.97
C ARG A 107 8.32 14.40 -3.95
N PHE A 108 7.97 14.53 -2.68
CA PHE A 108 8.74 13.99 -1.56
C PHE A 108 7.81 13.18 -0.67
N PHE A 109 8.24 11.98 -0.30
CA PHE A 109 7.47 11.08 0.54
C PHE A 109 8.35 10.59 1.67
N LYS A 110 8.01 10.93 2.91
CA LYS A 110 8.82 10.50 4.05
C LYS A 110 8.65 9.00 4.27
N PHE A 111 9.73 8.35 4.70
CA PHE A 111 9.69 6.95 5.09
C PHE A 111 10.50 6.68 6.34
N ILE A 112 10.15 5.59 7.02
CA ILE A 112 10.92 4.98 8.10
C ILE A 112 10.97 3.47 7.87
N PHE A 113 12.17 2.90 7.91
CA PHE A 113 12.41 1.47 7.89
C PHE A 113 12.88 0.99 9.27
N PHE A 114 12.27 -0.09 9.75
CA PHE A 114 12.61 -0.74 11.02
C PHE A 114 13.22 -2.12 10.76
N PRO A 115 14.56 -2.27 10.90
CA PRO A 115 15.25 -3.54 10.71
C PRO A 115 14.64 -4.70 11.51
N LEU A 116 14.29 -4.45 12.78
CA LEU A 116 13.70 -5.44 13.67
C LEU A 116 12.36 -5.98 13.15
N HIS A 117 11.55 -5.12 12.52
CA HIS A 117 10.21 -5.47 12.03
C HIS A 117 10.22 -5.87 10.57
N GLN A 118 11.35 -5.67 9.86
CA GLN A 118 11.54 -5.94 8.44
C GLN A 118 10.56 -5.13 7.56
N LYS A 119 10.12 -3.97 8.08
CA LYS A 119 9.03 -3.16 7.51
C LYS A 119 9.47 -1.74 7.24
N LEU A 120 9.05 -1.21 6.09
CA LEU A 120 9.17 0.18 5.70
C LEU A 120 7.78 0.83 5.70
N VAL A 121 7.59 1.84 6.53
CA VAL A 121 6.41 2.71 6.53
C VAL A 121 6.72 3.93 5.67
N CYS A 122 5.90 4.21 4.67
CA CYS A 122 6.09 5.33 3.74
C CYS A 122 4.82 6.16 3.62
N GLU A 123 4.97 7.48 3.59
CA GLU A 123 3.91 8.37 3.11
C GLU A 123 3.59 8.03 1.66
N VAL A 124 2.30 7.94 1.34
CA VAL A 124 1.85 7.71 -0.03
C VAL A 124 0.88 8.79 -0.50
N LYS A 125 0.26 9.52 0.44
CA LYS A 125 -0.55 10.69 0.14
C LYS A 125 -0.46 11.69 1.29
N ASP A 126 -0.25 12.95 0.97
CA ASP A 126 -0.47 14.11 1.83
C ASP A 126 -1.18 15.20 1.01
N PRO A 127 -1.49 16.39 1.58
CA PRO A 127 -2.19 17.43 0.83
C PRO A 127 -1.45 17.95 -0.42
N GLU A 128 -0.13 17.75 -0.51
CA GLU A 128 0.70 18.25 -1.60
C GLU A 128 1.19 17.14 -2.53
N ASN A 129 1.37 15.92 -2.03
CA ASN A 129 2.08 14.83 -2.69
C ASN A 129 1.24 13.55 -2.73
N GLU A 130 1.26 12.85 -3.86
CA GLU A 130 0.65 11.53 -3.99
C GLU A 130 1.50 10.59 -4.85
N ILE A 131 1.62 9.34 -4.39
CA ILE A 131 2.24 8.25 -5.12
C ILE A 131 1.37 6.99 -5.02
N GLN A 132 1.20 6.33 -6.15
CA GLN A 132 0.54 5.02 -6.19
C GLN A 132 1.39 3.99 -5.45
N ILE A 133 0.76 3.23 -4.55
CA ILE A 133 1.43 2.23 -3.72
C ILE A 133 2.15 1.18 -4.59
N GLY A 134 1.51 0.73 -5.68
CA GLY A 134 2.16 -0.18 -6.63
C GLY A 134 3.40 0.41 -7.31
N LEU A 135 3.46 1.74 -7.50
CA LEU A 135 4.68 2.41 -8.01
C LEU A 135 5.80 2.40 -6.96
N LEU A 136 5.46 2.64 -5.69
CA LEU A 136 6.40 2.55 -4.56
C LEU A 136 6.96 1.13 -4.41
N GLU A 137 6.09 0.10 -4.45
CA GLU A 137 6.50 -1.30 -4.36
C GLU A 137 7.42 -1.70 -5.52
N LYS A 138 7.04 -1.37 -6.77
CA LYS A 138 7.88 -1.59 -7.95
C LYS A 138 9.24 -0.88 -7.82
N PHE A 139 9.26 0.33 -7.27
CA PHE A 139 10.50 1.07 -7.04
C PHE A 139 11.42 0.33 -6.07
N LEU A 140 10.90 -0.07 -4.91
CA LEU A 140 11.66 -0.81 -3.90
C LEU A 140 12.15 -2.16 -4.44
N LYS A 141 11.32 -2.88 -5.20
CA LYS A 141 11.71 -4.10 -5.92
C LYS A 141 12.90 -3.85 -6.83
N LYS A 142 12.83 -2.88 -7.75
CA LYS A 142 13.94 -2.55 -8.66
C LYS A 142 15.21 -2.04 -7.96
N LEU A 143 15.04 -1.40 -6.81
CA LEU A 143 16.14 -0.84 -6.05
C LEU A 143 16.92 -1.94 -5.32
N ILE A 144 16.20 -2.86 -4.66
CA ILE A 144 16.74 -3.82 -3.69
C ILE A 144 16.95 -5.21 -4.32
N ILE A 145 16.05 -5.66 -5.19
CA ILE A 145 16.13 -6.97 -5.86
C ILE A 145 17.04 -6.83 -7.08
N THR A 146 18.34 -6.77 -6.81
CA THR A 146 19.40 -6.74 -7.83
C THR A 146 20.33 -7.92 -7.63
N ASP A 147 20.97 -8.42 -8.68
CA ASP A 147 21.90 -9.54 -8.60
C ASP A 147 22.97 -9.30 -7.53
N LYS A 148 23.59 -8.10 -7.52
CA LYS A 148 24.57 -7.69 -6.50
C LYS A 148 24.07 -7.85 -5.06
N LEU A 149 22.84 -7.42 -4.77
CA LEU A 149 22.28 -7.51 -3.43
C LEU A 149 21.81 -8.93 -3.10
N GLN A 150 21.28 -9.66 -4.08
CA GLN A 150 20.85 -11.04 -3.87
C GLN A 150 22.02 -12.00 -3.67
N ASP A 151 23.13 -11.81 -4.39
CA ASP A 151 24.37 -12.55 -4.18
C ASP A 151 24.92 -12.35 -2.76
N LYS A 152 24.78 -11.12 -2.23
CA LYS A 152 25.28 -10.77 -0.89
C LYS A 152 24.32 -11.19 0.23
N PHE A 153 23.01 -11.02 0.06
CA PHE A 153 22.01 -11.13 1.13
C PHE A 153 21.04 -12.31 0.95
N GLY A 154 21.15 -13.07 -0.14
CA GLY A 154 20.21 -14.13 -0.52
C GLY A 154 18.98 -13.59 -1.24
N ARG A 155 18.00 -14.45 -1.46
CA ARG A 155 16.77 -14.07 -2.17
C ARG A 155 15.99 -13.02 -1.38
N ILE A 156 15.66 -11.90 -2.02
CA ILE A 156 14.95 -10.79 -1.39
C ILE A 156 13.52 -10.74 -1.90
N ILE A 157 12.55 -10.65 -1.00
CA ILE A 157 11.14 -10.42 -1.31
C ILE A 157 10.76 -9.04 -0.81
N VAL A 158 10.10 -8.27 -1.68
CA VAL A 158 9.50 -6.98 -1.32
C VAL A 158 8.02 -7.05 -1.69
N SER A 159 7.14 -6.68 -0.78
CA SER A 159 5.68 -6.69 -1.01
C SER A 159 5.00 -5.69 -0.09
N THR A 160 3.91 -5.09 -0.53
CA THR A 160 3.08 -4.27 0.37
C THR A 160 2.39 -5.16 1.39
N VAL A 161 2.29 -4.71 2.63
CA VAL A 161 1.46 -5.36 3.65
C VAL A 161 0.01 -5.22 3.21
N PRO A 162 -0.75 -6.33 3.06
CA PRO A 162 -2.15 -6.24 2.70
C PRO A 162 -3.00 -5.79 3.89
N GLU A 163 -4.10 -5.11 3.59
CA GLU A 163 -5.16 -4.86 4.56
C GLU A 163 -5.78 -6.21 4.95
N VAL A 164 -5.73 -6.54 6.24
CA VAL A 164 -6.51 -7.66 6.76
C VAL A 164 -7.98 -7.25 6.75
N ILE A 165 -8.76 -7.91 5.91
CA ILE A 165 -10.22 -7.76 5.85
C ILE A 165 -10.79 -8.94 6.64
N SER A 166 -11.20 -8.69 7.88
CA SER A 166 -11.90 -9.69 8.70
C SER A 166 -13.41 -9.49 8.67
N ALA A 167 -14.16 -10.55 8.98
CA ALA A 167 -15.61 -10.49 9.15
C ALA A 167 -16.00 -9.41 10.17
N GLU A 168 -15.30 -9.32 11.29
CA GLU A 168 -15.55 -8.35 12.36
C GLU A 168 -15.41 -6.92 11.87
N LYS A 169 -14.43 -6.66 10.99
CA LYS A 169 -14.22 -5.33 10.42
C LYS A 169 -15.38 -4.90 9.52
N ILE A 170 -15.93 -5.84 8.76
CA ILE A 170 -17.13 -5.60 7.93
C ILE A 170 -18.35 -5.40 8.84
N ILE A 171 -18.55 -6.30 9.81
CA ILE A 171 -19.69 -6.30 10.76
C ILE A 171 -19.73 -5.01 11.58
N ASN A 172 -18.58 -4.51 12.03
CA ASN A 172 -18.48 -3.32 12.87
C ASN A 172 -18.44 -2.01 12.07
N SER A 173 -18.50 -2.07 10.73
CA SER A 173 -18.48 -0.87 9.89
C SER A 173 -19.79 -0.10 10.00
N LYS A 174 -19.71 1.12 10.58
CA LYS A 174 -20.86 2.02 10.71
C LYS A 174 -21.23 2.75 9.41
N THR A 175 -20.37 2.68 8.40
CA THR A 175 -20.52 3.41 7.14
C THR A 175 -20.75 2.49 5.94
N LEU A 176 -21.25 1.28 6.18
CA LEU A 176 -21.49 0.26 5.17
C LEU A 176 -22.68 0.66 4.28
N LYS A 177 -22.46 0.78 2.96
CA LYS A 177 -23.50 1.13 1.97
C LYS A 177 -24.04 -0.08 1.21
N ARG A 178 -23.20 -1.08 0.97
CA ARG A 178 -23.56 -2.30 0.26
C ARG A 178 -22.70 -3.44 0.76
N ILE A 179 -23.28 -4.63 0.81
CA ILE A 179 -22.55 -5.88 0.94
C ILE A 179 -23.14 -6.90 -0.02
N GLN A 180 -22.28 -7.64 -0.69
CA GLN A 180 -22.60 -8.75 -1.57
C GLN A 180 -21.77 -9.94 -1.13
N ILE A 181 -22.45 -10.99 -0.71
CA ILE A 181 -21.88 -12.21 -0.20
C ILE A 181 -22.02 -13.26 -1.30
N CYS A 182 -20.90 -13.85 -1.71
CA CYS A 182 -20.82 -14.88 -2.74
C CYS A 182 -20.22 -16.14 -2.10
N LEU A 183 -20.98 -17.23 -2.11
CA LEU A 183 -20.53 -18.56 -1.70
C LEU A 183 -20.59 -19.50 -2.90
N GLU A 184 -19.59 -20.36 -3.04
CA GLU A 184 -19.59 -21.44 -4.02
C GLU A 184 -19.93 -22.76 -3.34
N LYS A 185 -20.51 -23.68 -4.10
CA LYS A 185 -20.80 -25.02 -3.63
C LYS A 185 -19.48 -25.73 -3.30
N PRO A 186 -19.35 -26.32 -2.10
CA PRO A 186 -18.12 -26.99 -1.69
C PRO A 186 -17.83 -28.21 -2.57
N GLU A 187 -16.54 -28.49 -2.80
CA GLU A 187 -16.13 -29.66 -3.57
C GLU A 187 -16.41 -30.95 -2.78
N ILE A 188 -16.78 -32.01 -3.52
CA ILE A 188 -17.08 -33.31 -2.93
C ILE A 188 -15.82 -33.88 -2.26
N GLY A 189 -15.83 -33.94 -0.93
CA GLY A 189 -14.73 -34.51 -0.12
C GLY A 189 -14.06 -33.53 0.84
N GLU A 190 -14.37 -32.24 0.77
CA GLU A 190 -13.95 -31.29 1.80
C GLU A 190 -14.68 -31.59 3.13
N GLN A 191 -13.95 -31.54 4.25
CA GLN A 191 -14.56 -31.48 5.58
C GLN A 191 -15.17 -30.09 5.76
N PHE A 192 -16.25 -29.80 5.03
CA PHE A 192 -17.11 -28.68 5.32
C PHE A 192 -17.82 -28.97 6.63
N ASP A 193 -17.77 -28.04 7.58
CA ASP A 193 -18.74 -28.06 8.66
C ASP A 193 -20.09 -27.75 8.02
N SER A 194 -20.81 -28.81 7.63
CA SER A 194 -22.10 -28.79 6.93
C SER A 194 -23.23 -28.17 7.78
N SER A 195 -22.87 -27.45 8.84
CA SER A 195 -23.73 -26.87 9.87
C SER A 195 -24.33 -25.52 9.44
N HIS A 196 -23.74 -24.82 8.46
CA HIS A 196 -24.29 -23.55 8.01
C HIS A 196 -25.50 -23.74 7.08
N LYS A 197 -26.68 -23.29 7.54
CA LYS A 197 -27.99 -23.50 6.88
C LYS A 197 -28.01 -23.16 5.38
N VAL A 198 -27.22 -22.17 4.96
CA VAL A 198 -27.12 -21.74 3.55
C VAL A 198 -26.47 -22.81 2.69
N ILE A 199 -25.39 -23.46 3.14
CA ILE A 199 -24.72 -24.54 2.38
C ILE A 199 -25.62 -25.76 2.28
N SER A 200 -26.30 -26.14 3.37
CA SER A 200 -27.27 -27.25 3.33
C SER A 200 -28.36 -26.97 2.29
N HIS A 201 -28.92 -25.75 2.26
CA HIS A 201 -29.88 -25.33 1.25
C HIS A 201 -29.32 -25.37 -0.17
N MET A 202 -28.06 -24.97 -0.39
CA MET A 202 -27.43 -25.03 -1.72
C MET A 202 -27.29 -26.48 -2.21
N VAL A 203 -26.89 -27.41 -1.33
CA VAL A 203 -26.78 -28.83 -1.65
C VAL A 203 -28.15 -29.42 -1.97
N ASP A 204 -29.15 -29.16 -1.13
CA ASP A 204 -30.52 -29.66 -1.32
C ASP A 204 -31.17 -29.16 -2.62
N MET A 205 -30.85 -27.93 -3.02
CA MET A 205 -31.34 -27.33 -4.25
C MET A 205 -30.45 -27.61 -5.47
N ASN A 206 -29.33 -28.31 -5.28
CA ASN A 206 -28.30 -28.53 -6.30
C ASN A 206 -27.83 -27.22 -6.96
N THR A 207 -27.61 -26.19 -6.16
CA THR A 207 -27.18 -24.85 -6.60
C THR A 207 -25.66 -24.75 -6.54
N GLU A 208 -25.04 -24.27 -7.63
CA GLU A 208 -23.58 -24.09 -7.73
C GLU A 208 -23.06 -22.85 -6.99
N SER A 209 -23.85 -21.78 -6.91
CA SER A 209 -23.44 -20.55 -6.22
C SER A 209 -24.61 -19.87 -5.50
N TYR A 210 -24.30 -19.24 -4.38
CA TYR A 210 -25.22 -18.43 -3.60
C TYR A 210 -24.73 -17.00 -3.56
N ILE A 211 -25.58 -16.07 -4.00
CA ILE A 211 -25.29 -14.64 -4.00
C ILE A 211 -26.39 -13.93 -3.24
N GLN A 212 -26.01 -13.20 -2.18
CA GLN A 212 -26.94 -12.34 -1.44
C GLN A 212 -26.41 -10.92 -1.37
N THR A 213 -27.25 -9.95 -1.71
CA THR A 213 -26.87 -8.53 -1.74
C THR A 213 -27.79 -7.71 -0.84
N TYR A 214 -27.20 -6.86 -0.01
CA TYR A 214 -27.88 -5.84 0.77
C TYR A 214 -27.38 -4.46 0.36
N ILE A 215 -28.30 -3.52 0.16
CA ILE A 215 -28.00 -2.14 -0.24
C ILE A 215 -28.72 -1.22 0.75
N ALA A 216 -28.00 -0.26 1.31
CA ALA A 216 -28.56 0.73 2.22
C ALA A 216 -29.56 1.64 1.49
N GLY A 217 -30.50 2.19 2.26
CA GLY A 217 -31.38 3.26 1.77
C GLY A 217 -30.58 4.48 1.33
N LYS A 218 -31.22 5.35 0.54
CA LYS A 218 -30.59 6.60 0.07
C LYS A 218 -30.15 7.46 1.27
N ASN A 219 -28.88 7.87 1.29
CA ASN A 219 -28.25 8.62 2.37
C ASN A 219 -28.23 7.90 3.74
N ASP A 220 -28.38 6.58 3.75
CA ASP A 220 -28.34 5.77 4.98
C ASP A 220 -27.19 4.75 4.95
N PHE A 221 -27.03 4.00 6.02
CA PHE A 221 -26.06 2.90 6.16
C PHE A 221 -26.77 1.60 6.53
N LEU A 222 -26.14 0.46 6.21
CA LEU A 222 -26.66 -0.85 6.57
C LEU A 222 -26.57 -1.06 8.08
N ASN A 223 -27.68 -1.52 8.67
CA ASN A 223 -27.69 -2.08 10.01
C ASN A 223 -27.91 -3.60 9.88
N LEU A 224 -26.85 -4.37 10.18
CA LEU A 224 -26.83 -5.82 9.94
C LEU A 224 -27.57 -6.57 11.04
N SER A 225 -28.49 -7.46 10.68
CA SER A 225 -29.10 -8.40 11.64
C SER A 225 -28.10 -9.49 12.03
N ASP A 226 -28.38 -10.20 13.11
CA ASP A 226 -27.47 -11.25 13.60
C ASP A 226 -27.31 -12.39 12.60
N GLU A 227 -28.37 -12.75 11.86
CA GLU A 227 -28.31 -13.71 10.76
C GLU A 227 -27.33 -13.28 9.66
N VAL A 228 -27.33 -11.99 9.29
CA VAL A 228 -26.38 -11.48 8.27
C VAL A 228 -24.96 -11.47 8.83
N LYS A 229 -24.78 -11.14 10.11
CA LYS A 229 -23.44 -11.18 10.74
C LYS A 229 -22.87 -12.59 10.77
N GLU A 230 -23.68 -13.61 11.06
CA GLU A 230 -23.26 -15.02 11.00
C GLU A 230 -22.86 -15.42 9.58
N LEU A 231 -23.68 -15.06 8.59
CA LEU A 231 -23.37 -15.31 7.19
C LEU A 231 -22.07 -14.62 6.73
N ILE A 232 -21.82 -13.39 7.19
CA ILE A 232 -20.56 -12.67 6.91
C ILE A 232 -19.36 -13.40 7.50
N LYS A 233 -19.46 -13.89 8.75
CA LYS A 233 -18.37 -14.67 9.37
C LYS A 233 -18.06 -15.92 8.56
N PHE A 234 -19.12 -16.67 8.20
CA PHE A 234 -18.98 -17.87 7.39
C PHE A 234 -18.37 -17.56 6.02
N ALA A 235 -18.87 -16.53 5.33
CA ALA A 235 -18.38 -16.16 4.01
C ALA A 235 -16.96 -15.56 4.00
N ALA A 236 -16.49 -14.99 5.10
CA ALA A 236 -15.10 -14.51 5.19
C ALA A 236 -14.08 -15.66 5.17
N GLU A 237 -14.49 -16.86 5.59
CA GLU A 237 -13.65 -18.06 5.61
C GLU A 237 -13.84 -18.93 4.36
N HIS A 238 -15.07 -18.99 3.85
CA HIS A 238 -15.47 -19.97 2.82
C HIS A 238 -15.98 -19.33 1.51
N GLY A 239 -15.84 -18.03 1.34
CA GLY A 239 -16.29 -17.36 0.12
C GLY A 239 -15.73 -15.96 -0.07
N ILE A 240 -16.48 -15.16 -0.82
CA ILE A 240 -16.09 -13.81 -1.23
C ILE A 240 -17.13 -12.82 -0.74
N ILE A 241 -16.67 -11.74 -0.13
CA ILE A 241 -17.50 -10.63 0.31
C ILE A 241 -17.02 -9.37 -0.40
N GLU A 242 -17.87 -8.83 -1.26
CA GLU A 242 -17.69 -7.52 -1.86
C GLU A 242 -18.52 -6.51 -1.08
N TYR A 243 -17.94 -5.38 -0.69
CA TYR A 243 -18.63 -4.40 0.11
C TYR A 243 -18.21 -2.97 -0.21
N LYS A 244 -19.14 -2.04 0.03
CA LYS A 244 -18.94 -0.61 -0.17
C LYS A 244 -19.03 0.12 1.15
N ILE A 245 -18.04 0.94 1.46
CA ILE A 245 -18.05 1.82 2.64
C ILE A 245 -17.93 3.27 2.22
N GLU A 246 -18.56 4.17 2.97
CA GLU A 246 -18.29 5.60 2.89
C GLU A 246 -17.09 5.92 3.78
N ASN A 247 -16.08 6.56 3.22
CA ASN A 247 -14.89 6.96 3.95
C ASN A 247 -15.07 8.32 4.64
N GLN A 248 -14.08 8.75 5.41
CA GLN A 248 -14.11 10.04 6.14
C GLN A 248 -14.24 11.28 5.24
N GLU A 249 -13.95 11.17 3.94
CA GLU A 249 -14.08 12.25 2.95
C GLU A 249 -15.46 12.22 2.27
N GLY A 250 -16.36 11.31 2.65
CA GLY A 250 -17.66 11.12 2.02
C GLY A 250 -17.61 10.40 0.67
N LEU A 251 -16.47 9.80 0.31
CA LEU A 251 -16.29 9.04 -0.92
C LEU A 251 -16.59 7.56 -0.68
N ILE A 252 -17.15 6.90 -1.70
CA ILE A 252 -17.42 5.47 -1.67
C ILE A 252 -16.17 4.69 -2.05
N GLU A 253 -15.79 3.75 -1.20
CA GLU A 253 -14.71 2.79 -1.43
C GLU A 253 -15.30 1.40 -1.65
N ASP A 254 -14.90 0.77 -2.76
CA ASP A 254 -15.21 -0.62 -3.08
C ASP A 254 -14.10 -1.51 -2.53
N LYS A 255 -14.47 -2.58 -1.83
CA LYS A 255 -13.55 -3.54 -1.21
C LYS A 255 -14.05 -4.96 -1.43
N SER A 256 -13.12 -5.91 -1.45
CA SER A 256 -13.41 -7.33 -1.59
C SER A 256 -12.49 -8.17 -0.71
N THR A 257 -13.01 -9.23 -0.09
CA THR A 257 -12.17 -10.21 0.63
C THR A 257 -11.30 -11.05 -0.32
N ALA A 258 -11.65 -11.12 -1.61
CA ALA A 258 -10.84 -11.78 -2.63
C ALA A 258 -9.63 -10.95 -3.08
N GLU A 259 -9.66 -9.63 -2.86
CA GLU A 259 -8.61 -8.73 -3.30
C GLU A 259 -7.64 -8.40 -2.16
N SER A 260 -6.36 -8.65 -2.41
CA SER A 260 -5.28 -8.24 -1.50
C SER A 260 -4.96 -6.76 -1.69
N ASN A 261 -5.79 -5.90 -1.10
CA ASN A 261 -5.58 -4.45 -1.12
C ASN A 261 -4.44 -4.06 -0.18
N PRO A 262 -3.52 -3.15 -0.55
CA PRO A 262 -2.49 -2.68 0.37
C PRO A 262 -3.10 -1.99 1.60
N LEU A 263 -2.51 -2.23 2.77
CA LEU A 263 -2.88 -1.55 4.01
C LEU A 263 -2.56 -0.05 3.90
N ILE A 264 -3.59 0.78 4.07
CA ILE A 264 -3.49 2.24 4.10
C ILE A 264 -3.91 2.75 5.47
N ILE A 265 -3.01 3.45 6.14
CA ILE A 265 -3.24 4.00 7.47
C ILE A 265 -3.40 5.51 7.34
N ARG A 266 -4.59 6.01 7.65
CA ARG A 266 -4.94 7.44 7.54
C ARG A 266 -4.77 8.10 8.90
N VAL A 267 -3.99 9.17 8.94
CA VAL A 267 -3.74 9.95 10.15
C VAL A 267 -4.09 11.40 9.89
N GLN A 268 -4.97 11.95 10.72
CA GLN A 268 -5.25 13.38 10.74
C GLN A 268 -4.37 14.09 11.77
N TYR A 269 -3.92 15.30 11.46
CA TYR A 269 -3.10 16.12 12.35
C TYR A 269 -3.36 17.61 12.15
N ASP A 270 -3.12 18.40 13.18
CA ASP A 270 -3.10 19.87 13.09
C ASP A 270 -1.68 20.32 12.67
N PRO A 271 -1.51 20.96 11.49
CA PRO A 271 -0.22 21.44 11.04
C PRO A 271 0.33 22.62 11.87
N ASP A 272 -0.51 23.32 12.65
CA ASP A 272 -0.05 24.38 13.56
C ASP A 272 0.59 23.77 14.83
N GLU A 273 0.26 22.52 15.19
CA GLU A 273 0.75 21.84 16.39
C GLU A 273 1.82 20.77 16.12
N THR A 274 1.71 20.04 14.99
CA THR A 274 2.56 18.89 14.70
C THR A 274 3.18 18.98 13.31
N ASP A 275 4.52 18.97 13.24
CA ASP A 275 5.22 18.83 11.97
C ASP A 275 5.13 17.38 11.45
N GLN A 276 4.88 17.26 10.14
CA GLN A 276 4.68 15.97 9.48
C GLN A 276 5.91 15.04 9.59
N HIS A 277 7.14 15.58 9.71
CA HIS A 277 8.35 14.80 9.97
C HIS A 277 8.31 14.09 11.33
N TYR A 278 7.85 14.77 12.37
CA TYR A 278 7.69 14.16 13.69
C TYR A 278 6.48 13.23 13.73
N LEU A 279 5.42 13.54 12.97
CA LEU A 279 4.23 12.70 12.89
C LEU A 279 4.56 11.28 12.43
N ILE A 280 5.31 11.12 11.33
CA ILE A 280 5.70 9.79 10.85
C ILE A 280 6.61 9.07 11.87
N GLN A 281 7.53 9.77 12.54
CA GLN A 281 8.39 9.16 13.56
C GLN A 281 7.58 8.59 14.73
N ALA A 282 6.58 9.34 15.21
CA ALA A 282 5.71 8.89 16.28
C ALA A 282 4.80 7.73 15.85
N LYS A 283 4.24 7.80 14.63
CA LYS A 283 3.23 6.84 14.16
C LYS A 283 3.82 5.58 13.55
N ALA A 284 4.98 5.64 12.90
CA ALA A 284 5.50 4.49 12.17
C ALA A 284 5.81 3.29 13.10
N LEU A 285 6.29 3.53 14.32
CA LEU A 285 6.55 2.46 15.29
C LEU A 285 5.26 1.80 15.78
N GLU A 286 4.24 2.61 16.10
CA GLU A 286 2.89 2.13 16.45
C GLU A 286 2.32 1.25 15.33
N ILE A 287 2.46 1.71 14.09
CA ILE A 287 2.00 1.01 12.89
C ILE A 287 2.64 -0.37 12.78
N VAL A 288 3.98 -0.46 12.80
CA VAL A 288 4.66 -1.76 12.61
C VAL A 288 4.48 -2.71 13.78
N SER A 289 4.26 -2.18 14.99
CA SER A 289 4.01 -3.00 16.20
C SER A 289 2.63 -3.66 16.17
N ASN A 290 1.64 -3.02 15.53
CA ASN A 290 0.26 -3.53 15.45
C ASN A 290 0.00 -4.47 14.27
N ILE A 291 0.95 -4.59 13.33
CA ILE A 291 0.84 -5.43 12.11
C ILE A 291 1.49 -6.81 12.32
N ASN A 292 2.28 -6.99 13.37
CA ASN A 292 2.99 -8.24 13.65
C ASN A 292 2.08 -9.35 14.19
#